data_AF-A0AA95G693-F1
#
_entry.id   AF-A0AA95G693-F1
#
_cell.length_a   1.000
_cell.length_b   1.000
_cell.length_c   1.000
_cell.angle_alpha   90.00
_cell.angle_beta   90.00
_cell.angle_gamma   90.00
#
_symmetry.space_group_name_H-M   'P 1'
#
loop_
_entity.id
_entity.type
_entity.pdbx_description
1 polymer ?
#
loop_
_entity_poly.entity_id
_entity_poly.type
_entity_poly.pdbx_seq_one_letter_code
_entity_poly.pdbx_strand_id
1 'polypeptide(L)'
;MQKYKFLLIGLGFFWIAAWSIFGSILAVLIQQITISQIPTSEFMQNQRTLLKSAHAHMNVMGYSAILLGLSLNIILPYFSKKLLKIIIITFLTSIPIFGTGLILEAFNPDQIGKISYATAISATGGGLYILAMFIWSSLFLFRYLKKNGSHE
;
A
#
# COMPACT_ATOMS: atom_id res chain seq x y z
N MET A 1 19.48 -14.63 17.26
CA MET A 1 18.29 -14.74 16.37
C MET A 1 17.39 -13.49 16.32
N GLN A 2 17.02 -12.88 17.45
CA GLN A 2 16.03 -11.77 17.45
C GLN A 2 16.44 -10.54 16.60
N LYS A 3 17.74 -10.25 16.48
CA LYS A 3 18.30 -9.21 15.59
C LYS A 3 17.91 -9.42 14.13
N TYR A 4 18.16 -10.61 13.59
CA TYR A 4 17.82 -10.94 12.21
C TYR A 4 16.30 -10.98 11.99
N LYS A 5 15.51 -11.28 13.02
CA LYS A 5 14.04 -11.14 12.95
C LYS A 5 13.62 -9.69 12.68
N PHE A 6 14.18 -8.70 13.38
CA PHE A 6 13.86 -7.29 13.12
C PHE A 6 14.26 -6.85 11.72
N LEU A 7 15.46 -7.23 11.27
CA LEU A 7 15.92 -6.92 9.92
C LEU A 7 14.99 -7.51 8.85
N LEU A 8 14.66 -8.79 8.99
CA LEU A 8 13.87 -9.53 8.00
C LEU A 8 12.43 -9.01 7.93
N ILE A 9 11.83 -8.69 9.09
CA ILE A 9 10.50 -8.05 9.13
C ILE A 9 10.57 -6.64 8.51
N GLY A 10 11.56 -5.83 8.88
CA GLY A 10 11.75 -4.49 8.34
C GLY A 10 11.92 -4.49 6.82
N LEU A 11 12.79 -5.35 6.29
CA LEU A 11 13.00 -5.52 4.85
C LEU A 11 11.76 -6.08 4.14
N GLY A 12 11.01 -6.98 4.79
CA GLY A 12 9.74 -7.48 4.25
C GLY A 12 8.70 -6.37 4.06
N PHE A 13 8.49 -5.53 5.07
CA PHE A 13 7.58 -4.37 4.95
C PHE A 13 8.10 -3.31 3.97
N PHE A 14 9.42 -3.10 3.92
CA PHE A 14 10.04 -2.22 2.93
C PHE A 14 9.76 -2.72 1.51
N TRP A 15 9.92 -4.03 1.27
CA TRP A 15 9.67 -4.65 -0.02
C TRP A 15 8.21 -4.48 -0.45
N ILE A 16 7.25 -4.69 0.45
CA ILE A 16 5.82 -4.48 0.15
C ILE A 16 5.55 -3.01 -0.23
N ALA A 17 6.12 -2.06 0.52
CA ALA A 17 5.94 -0.63 0.25
C ALA A 17 6.56 -0.22 -1.10
N ALA A 18 7.80 -0.67 -1.36
CA ALA A 18 8.49 -0.41 -2.62
C ALA A 18 7.74 -1.02 -3.81
N TRP A 19 7.27 -2.26 -3.68
CA TRP A 19 6.52 -2.93 -4.75
C TRP A 19 5.17 -2.28 -5.01
N SER A 20 4.57 -1.66 -3.98
CA SER A 20 3.35 -0.86 -4.16
C SER A 20 3.63 0.37 -5.04
N ILE A 21 4.78 1.05 -4.85
CA ILE A 21 5.17 2.18 -5.72
C ILE A 21 5.46 1.71 -7.15
N PHE A 22 6.35 0.72 -7.30
CA PHE A 22 6.74 0.22 -8.63
C PHE A 22 5.55 -0.37 -9.39
N GLY A 23 4.70 -1.14 -8.69
CA GLY A 23 3.48 -1.71 -9.24
C GLY A 23 2.49 -0.64 -9.72
N SER A 24 2.30 0.44 -8.95
CA SER A 24 1.45 1.57 -9.38
C SER A 24 2.01 2.29 -10.61
N ILE A 25 3.32 2.56 -10.66
CA ILE A 25 3.95 3.20 -11.83
C ILE A 25 3.83 2.29 -13.06
N LEU A 26 4.13 1.01 -12.92
CA LEU A 26 4.05 0.04 -14.01
C LEU A 26 2.61 -0.10 -14.53
N ALA A 27 1.62 -0.09 -13.65
CA ALA A 27 0.20 -0.15 -14.03
C ALA A 27 -0.20 1.07 -14.89
N VAL A 28 0.24 2.28 -14.52
CA VAL A 28 -0.01 3.49 -15.29
C VAL A 28 0.64 3.41 -16.67
N LEU A 29 1.90 2.95 -16.75
CA LEU A 29 2.61 2.81 -18.02
C LEU A 29 1.92 1.78 -18.94
N ILE A 30 1.49 0.63 -18.40
CA ILE A 30 0.77 -0.39 -19.17
C ILE A 30 -0.56 0.18 -19.70
N GLN A 31 -1.31 0.92 -18.87
CA GLN A 31 -2.55 1.56 -19.33
C GLN A 31 -2.29 2.54 -20.47
N GLN A 32 -1.28 3.40 -20.36
CA GLN A 32 -0.91 4.36 -21.42
C GLN A 32 -0.55 3.68 -22.75
N ILE A 33 0.15 2.53 -22.70
CA ILE A 33 0.50 1.76 -23.90
C ILE A 33 -0.75 1.12 -24.52
N THR A 34 -1.64 0.56 -23.70
CA THR A 34 -2.80 -0.22 -24.15
C THR A 34 -3.92 0.64 -24.76
N ILE A 35 -4.12 1.85 -24.24
CA ILE A 35 -5.18 2.79 -24.68
C ILE A 35 -4.98 3.29 -26.12
N SER A 36 -3.78 3.12 -26.70
CA SER A 36 -3.48 3.57 -28.07
C SER A 36 -4.12 2.73 -29.20
N GLN A 37 -4.89 1.67 -28.92
CA GLN A 37 -5.22 0.67 -29.95
C GLN A 37 -6.68 0.14 -30.05
N ILE A 38 -7.68 0.54 -29.26
CA ILE A 38 -8.94 -0.25 -29.16
C ILE A 38 -10.24 0.62 -29.13
N PRO A 39 -11.37 0.20 -29.75
CA PRO A 39 -12.64 0.97 -29.81
C PRO A 39 -13.76 0.49 -28.85
N THR A 40 -14.52 1.45 -28.30
CA THR A 40 -15.86 1.54 -27.65
C THR A 40 -16.67 0.33 -27.10
N SER A 41 -16.39 -0.95 -27.39
CA SER A 41 -16.90 -2.09 -26.59
C SER A 41 -16.22 -2.22 -25.21
N GLU A 42 -15.36 -1.26 -24.88
CA GLU A 42 -14.36 -1.26 -23.82
C GLU A 42 -14.87 -0.86 -22.44
N PHE A 43 -16.05 -0.26 -22.29
CA PHE A 43 -16.52 0.18 -20.96
C PHE A 43 -16.58 -0.99 -19.96
N MET A 44 -17.20 -2.10 -20.38
CA MET A 44 -17.28 -3.33 -19.59
C MET A 44 -15.90 -3.97 -19.38
N GLN A 45 -14.97 -3.84 -20.33
CA GLN A 45 -13.63 -4.39 -20.25
C GLN A 45 -12.72 -3.57 -19.32
N ASN A 46 -12.83 -2.24 -19.36
CA ASN A 46 -12.13 -1.31 -18.48
C ASN A 46 -12.68 -1.42 -17.06
N GLN A 47 -14.00 -1.46 -16.88
CA GLN A 47 -14.62 -1.73 -15.59
C GLN A 47 -14.16 -3.08 -15.02
N ARG A 48 -14.12 -4.15 -15.83
CA ARG A 48 -13.62 -5.46 -15.39
C ARG A 48 -12.14 -5.44 -15.02
N THR A 49 -11.33 -4.67 -15.76
CA THR A 49 -9.89 -4.53 -15.49
C THR A 49 -9.62 -3.73 -14.22
N LEU A 50 -10.35 -2.63 -14.02
CA LEU A 50 -10.31 -1.82 -12.81
C LEU A 50 -10.78 -2.62 -11.59
N LEU A 51 -11.85 -3.40 -11.71
CA LEU A 51 -12.33 -4.28 -10.63
C LEU A 51 -11.35 -5.41 -10.31
N LYS A 52 -10.71 -6.02 -11.32
CA LYS A 52 -9.64 -7.01 -11.11
C LYS A 52 -8.43 -6.39 -10.39
N SER A 53 -8.03 -5.18 -10.81
CA SER A 53 -6.95 -4.43 -10.18
C SER A 53 -7.29 -4.10 -8.72
N ALA A 54 -8.51 -3.62 -8.47
CA ALA A 54 -9.01 -3.34 -7.13
C ALA A 54 -8.99 -4.59 -6.25
N HIS A 55 -9.48 -5.72 -6.75
CA HIS A 55 -9.45 -6.99 -6.03
C HIS A 55 -8.02 -7.41 -5.66
N ALA A 56 -7.07 -7.32 -6.60
CA ALA A 56 -5.68 -7.66 -6.35
C ALA A 56 -5.04 -6.75 -5.29
N HIS A 57 -5.23 -5.43 -5.38
CA HIS A 57 -4.72 -4.48 -4.39
C HIS A 57 -5.34 -4.71 -3.00
N MET A 58 -6.66 -4.90 -2.93
CA MET A 58 -7.36 -5.15 -1.67
C MET A 58 -6.88 -6.45 -1.01
N ASN A 59 -6.56 -7.50 -1.78
CA ASN A 59 -5.98 -8.73 -1.24
C ASN A 59 -4.58 -8.47 -0.65
N VAL A 60 -3.71 -7.75 -1.36
CA VAL A 60 -2.36 -7.41 -0.88
C VAL A 60 -2.43 -6.56 0.39
N MET A 61 -3.32 -5.55 0.41
CA MET A 61 -3.54 -4.72 1.59
C MET A 61 -4.09 -5.54 2.77
N GLY A 62 -4.99 -6.50 2.51
CA GLY A 62 -5.51 -7.42 3.52
C GLY A 62 -4.43 -8.35 4.10
N TYR A 63 -3.58 -8.94 3.26
CA TYR A 63 -2.44 -9.73 3.73
C TYR A 63 -1.46 -8.88 4.54
N SER A 64 -1.24 -7.63 4.12
CA SER A 64 -0.39 -6.68 4.86
C SER A 64 -0.98 -6.33 6.22
N ALA A 65 -2.32 -6.26 6.35
CA ALA A 65 -2.98 -6.06 7.64
C ALA A 65 -2.73 -7.23 8.61
N ILE A 66 -2.80 -8.47 8.10
CA ILE A 66 -2.50 -9.68 8.88
C ILE A 66 -1.03 -9.65 9.33
N LEU A 67 -0.09 -9.38 8.41
CA LEU A 67 1.33 -9.28 8.74
C LEU A 67 1.60 -8.17 9.77
N LEU A 68 0.92 -7.02 9.67
CA LEU A 68 1.02 -5.94 10.62
C LEU A 68 0.57 -6.41 12.01
N GLY A 69 -0.59 -7.07 12.10
CA GLY A 69 -1.10 -7.65 13.35
C GLY A 69 -0.15 -8.69 13.97
N LEU A 70 0.42 -9.59 13.17
CA LEU A 70 1.39 -10.59 13.63
C LEU A 70 2.68 -9.95 14.14
N SER A 71 3.15 -8.89 13.45
CA SER A 71 4.37 -8.18 13.81
C SER A 71 4.19 -7.20 14.98
N LEU A 72 2.95 -6.83 15.31
CA LEU A 72 2.64 -5.90 16.40
C LEU A 72 3.22 -6.35 17.74
N ASN A 73 3.02 -7.63 18.10
CA ASN A 73 3.52 -8.21 19.35
C ASN A 73 5.05 -8.15 19.45
N ILE A 74 5.74 -8.09 18.31
CA ILE A 74 7.21 -8.03 18.24
C ILE A 74 7.69 -6.60 18.50
N ILE A 75 6.94 -5.58 18.08
CA ILE A 75 7.38 -4.18 18.17
C ILE A 75 6.79 -3.40 19.36
N LEU A 76 5.66 -3.86 19.89
CA LEU A 76 4.93 -3.24 21.01
C LEU A 76 5.79 -2.93 22.25
N PRO A 77 6.73 -3.78 22.70
CA PRO A 77 7.55 -3.49 23.87
C PRO A 77 8.56 -2.35 23.67
N TYR A 78 8.78 -1.91 22.42
CA TYR A 78 9.92 -1.07 22.06
C TYR A 78 9.56 0.37 21.69
N PHE A 79 8.27 0.66 21.49
CA PHE A 79 7.78 1.97 21.08
C PHE A 79 6.52 2.36 21.85
N SER A 80 6.17 3.65 21.84
CA SER A 80 5.00 4.14 22.56
C SER A 80 3.70 3.62 21.93
N LYS A 81 2.73 3.26 22.78
CA LYS A 81 1.40 2.82 22.31
C LYS A 81 0.70 3.87 21.45
N LYS A 82 0.91 5.17 21.75
CA LYS A 82 0.36 6.28 20.96
C LYS A 82 0.88 6.27 19.52
N LEU A 83 2.20 6.12 19.33
CA LEU A 83 2.81 6.06 18.00
C LEU A 83 2.28 4.87 17.19
N LEU A 84 2.30 3.68 17.78
CA LEU A 84 1.84 2.46 17.12
C LEU A 84 0.35 2.53 16.77
N LYS A 85 -0.48 3.08 17.67
CA LYS A 85 -1.91 3.28 17.42
C LYS A 85 -2.17 4.22 16.23
N ILE A 86 -1.42 5.32 16.12
CA ILE A 86 -1.56 6.25 14.99
C ILE A 86 -1.23 5.52 13.68
N ILE A 87 -0.10 4.81 13.61
CA ILE A 87 0.31 4.09 12.40
C ILE A 87 -0.73 3.02 12.00
N ILE A 88 -1.23 2.25 12.96
CA ILE A 88 -2.27 1.23 12.73
C ILE A 88 -3.56 1.89 12.22
N ILE A 89 -4.00 2.99 12.83
CA ILE A 89 -5.23 3.67 12.39
C ILE A 89 -5.04 4.25 10.99
N THR A 90 -3.91 4.91 10.71
CA THR A 90 -3.58 5.41 9.36
C THR A 90 -3.59 4.27 8.34
N PHE A 91 -2.96 3.14 8.67
CA PHE A 91 -2.96 1.95 7.83
C PHE A 91 -4.39 1.41 7.59
N LEU A 92 -5.16 1.19 8.64
CA LEU A 92 -6.51 0.62 8.53
C LEU A 92 -7.49 1.56 7.82
N THR A 93 -7.36 2.87 7.98
CA THR A 93 -8.21 3.87 7.31
C THR A 93 -7.80 4.06 5.85
N SER A 94 -6.53 3.87 5.51
CA SER A 94 -6.07 3.98 4.13
C SER A 94 -6.71 2.96 3.16
N ILE A 95 -6.98 1.74 3.65
CA ILE A 95 -7.57 0.64 2.87
C ILE A 95 -8.98 0.98 2.35
N PRO A 96 -9.97 1.35 3.19
CA PRO A 96 -11.29 1.73 2.70
C PRO A 96 -11.25 3.00 1.85
N ILE A 97 -10.40 3.98 2.16
CA ILE A 97 -10.24 5.18 1.31
C ILE A 97 -9.79 4.79 -0.11
N PHE A 98 -8.76 3.95 -0.21
CA PHE A 98 -8.27 3.43 -1.48
C PHE A 98 -9.34 2.62 -2.22
N GLY A 99 -9.97 1.67 -1.53
CA GLY A 99 -11.00 0.80 -2.10
C GLY A 99 -12.22 1.59 -2.61
N THR A 100 -12.69 2.58 -1.85
CA THR A 100 -13.78 3.46 -2.29
C THR A 100 -13.39 4.25 -3.52
N GLY A 101 -12.18 4.79 -3.59
CA GLY A 101 -11.68 5.49 -4.78
C GLY A 101 -11.70 4.62 -6.03
N LEU A 102 -11.20 3.38 -5.94
CA LEU A 102 -11.22 2.44 -7.06
C LEU A 102 -12.61 2.01 -7.48
N ILE A 103 -13.53 1.81 -6.53
CA ILE A 103 -14.92 1.48 -6.85
C ILE A 103 -15.57 2.65 -7.59
N LEU A 104 -15.40 3.89 -7.10
CA LEU A 104 -15.93 5.08 -7.74
C LEU A 104 -15.39 5.25 -9.17
N GLU A 105 -14.11 4.98 -9.37
CA GLU A 105 -13.44 5.02 -10.69
C GLU A 105 -13.96 3.92 -11.62
N ALA A 106 -14.26 2.72 -11.11
CA ALA A 106 -14.83 1.64 -11.91
C ALA A 106 -16.28 1.93 -12.38
N PHE A 107 -17.06 2.69 -11.61
CA PHE A 107 -18.43 3.08 -11.98
C PHE A 107 -18.51 4.40 -12.76
N ASN A 108 -17.49 5.26 -12.64
CA ASN A 108 -17.38 6.53 -13.34
C ASN A 108 -15.97 6.66 -13.97
N PRO A 109 -15.63 5.83 -14.97
CA PRO A 109 -14.31 5.86 -15.58
C PRO A 109 -14.09 7.20 -16.27
N ASP A 110 -12.93 7.81 -16.00
CA ASP A 110 -12.58 9.12 -16.54
C ASP A 110 -12.43 9.12 -18.05
N GLN A 111 -12.71 10.29 -18.64
CA GLN A 111 -12.22 10.62 -19.96
C GLN A 111 -10.70 10.80 -19.89
N ILE A 112 -9.98 10.12 -20.80
CA ILE A 112 -8.52 10.09 -20.88
C ILE A 112 -7.92 11.50 -20.72
N GLY A 113 -6.98 11.65 -19.77
CA GLY A 113 -6.16 12.87 -19.61
C GLY A 113 -6.61 13.85 -18.53
N LYS A 114 -7.66 13.54 -17.74
CA LYS A 114 -8.05 14.34 -16.56
C LYS A 114 -7.94 13.49 -15.29
N ILE A 115 -7.46 14.08 -14.20
CA ILE A 115 -7.49 13.46 -12.86
C ILE A 115 -8.91 13.65 -12.30
N SER A 116 -9.71 12.59 -12.18
CA SER A 116 -10.97 12.68 -11.42
C SER A 116 -10.73 12.78 -9.92
N TYR A 117 -11.78 13.24 -9.26
CA TYR A 117 -11.97 13.07 -7.84
C TYR A 117 -11.84 11.59 -7.39
N ALA A 118 -12.30 10.62 -8.18
CA ALA A 118 -12.21 9.20 -7.82
C ALA A 118 -10.76 8.71 -7.81
N THR A 119 -9.99 9.03 -8.86
CA THR A 119 -8.55 8.73 -8.93
C THR A 119 -7.78 9.45 -7.83
N ALA A 120 -8.12 10.70 -7.51
CA ALA A 120 -7.48 11.45 -6.42
C ALA A 120 -7.75 10.84 -5.02
N ILE A 121 -8.98 10.38 -4.77
CA ILE A 121 -9.33 9.67 -3.52
C ILE A 121 -8.54 8.37 -3.42
N SER A 122 -8.52 7.58 -4.51
CA SER A 122 -7.75 6.33 -4.57
C SER A 122 -6.26 6.60 -4.30
N ALA A 123 -5.66 7.57 -4.99
CA ALA A 123 -4.26 7.95 -4.79
C ALA A 123 -3.96 8.39 -3.36
N THR A 124 -4.87 9.12 -2.71
CA THR A 124 -4.72 9.52 -1.31
C THR A 124 -4.70 8.31 -0.37
N GLY A 125 -5.62 7.37 -0.56
CA GLY A 125 -5.64 6.12 0.20
C GLY A 125 -4.36 5.30 -0.02
N GLY A 126 -3.94 5.14 -1.28
CA GLY A 126 -2.72 4.42 -1.63
C GLY A 126 -1.46 5.07 -1.04
N GLY A 127 -1.38 6.40 -1.08
CA GLY A 127 -0.27 7.16 -0.48
C GLY A 127 -0.19 7.00 1.03
N LEU A 128 -1.33 7.08 1.73
CA LEU A 128 -1.39 6.84 3.18
C LEU A 128 -0.99 5.41 3.55
N TYR A 129 -1.42 4.42 2.75
CA TYR A 129 -1.04 3.02 2.91
C TYR A 129 0.48 2.84 2.79
N ILE A 130 1.07 3.35 1.71
CA ILE A 130 2.52 3.28 1.44
C ILE A 130 3.30 3.95 2.57
N LEU A 131 2.87 5.15 2.99
CA LEU A 131 3.50 5.88 4.08
C LEU A 131 3.47 5.08 5.38
N ALA A 132 2.32 4.51 5.75
CA ALA A 132 2.20 3.69 6.96
C ALA A 132 3.14 2.47 6.92
N MET A 133 3.27 1.82 5.76
CA MET A 133 4.17 0.69 5.57
C MET A 133 5.65 1.07 5.66
N PHE A 134 6.05 2.22 5.10
CA PHE A 134 7.41 2.73 5.26
C PHE A 134 7.73 3.08 6.71
N ILE A 135 6.82 3.74 7.40
CA ILE A 135 7.00 4.05 8.82
C ILE A 135 7.13 2.75 9.61
N TRP A 136 6.24 1.78 9.38
CA TRP A 136 6.28 0.48 10.04
C TRP A 136 7.60 -0.25 9.81
N SER A 137 8.04 -0.35 8.54
CA SER A 137 9.36 -0.90 8.17
C SER A 137 10.50 -0.19 8.89
N SER A 138 10.47 1.15 8.92
CA SER A 138 11.50 1.98 9.55
C SER A 138 11.60 1.72 11.05
N LEU A 139 10.49 1.45 11.75
CA LEU A 139 10.53 1.08 13.17
C LEU A 139 11.33 -0.21 13.39
N PHE A 140 11.12 -1.23 12.55
CA PHE A 140 11.86 -2.50 12.63
C PHE A 140 13.34 -2.32 12.28
N LEU A 141 13.66 -1.59 11.22
CA LEU A 141 15.04 -1.30 10.82
C LEU A 141 15.77 -0.45 11.87
N PHE A 142 15.10 0.55 12.46
CA PHE A 142 15.65 1.34 13.55
C PHE A 142 15.98 0.47 14.76
N ARG A 143 15.12 -0.49 15.15
CA ARG A 143 15.44 -1.42 16.23
C ARG A 143 16.60 -2.35 15.89
N TYR A 144 16.71 -2.79 14.64
CA TYR A 144 17.87 -3.56 14.18
C TYR A 144 19.16 -2.76 14.32
N LEU A 145 19.19 -1.51 13.85
CA LEU A 145 20.36 -0.64 13.90
C LEU A 145 20.72 -0.24 15.34
N LYS A 146 19.74 0.13 16.17
CA LYS A 146 19.97 0.46 17.58
C LYS A 146 20.57 -0.70 18.37
N LYS A 147 20.23 -1.94 18.04
CA LYS A 147 20.84 -3.14 18.63
C LYS A 147 22.27 -3.42 18.13
N ASN A 148 22.68 -2.79 17.02
CA ASN A 148 24.03 -2.89 16.47
C ASN A 148 24.93 -1.71 16.85
N GLY A 149 24.35 -0.58 17.27
CA GLY A 149 25.07 0.62 17.66
C GLY A 149 25.56 0.62 19.11
N SER A 150 25.16 -0.35 19.93
CA SER A 150 25.74 -0.58 21.26
C SER A 150 27.06 -1.35 21.12
N HIS A 151 28.10 -0.65 20.65
CA HIS A 151 29.41 -0.79 21.26
C HIS A 151 29.36 0.01 22.56
N GLU A 152 28.73 -0.58 23.58
CA GLU A 152 28.75 -0.29 25.03
C GLU A 152 27.60 -1.05 25.70
#